data_AF-A0A7Y3A737-F1
#
_entry.id   AF-A0A7Y3A737-F1
#
_cell.length_a   1.000
_cell.length_b   1.000
_cell.length_c   1.000
_cell.angle_alpha   90.00
_cell.angle_beta   90.00
_cell.angle_gamma   90.00
#
_symmetry.space_group_name_H-M   'P 1'
#
loop_
_entity.id
_entity.type
_entity.pdbx_description
1 polymer ?
#
loop_
_entity_poly.entity_id
_entity_poly.type
_entity_poly.pdbx_seq_one_letter_code
_entity_poly.pdbx_strand_id
1 'polypeptide(L)'
;MRFLCLSFLLLFVFNLEAQIKIEFEVSNYESDSLIVGYYIMDRQLVQDTVLRDDNGRFILDSNEDLAPGVYLLLLQPDNNFIQFLVNENDSDFKLKIDYPLLSEIQ
;
A
#
# COMPACT_ATOMS: atom_id res chain seq x y z
N MET A 1 -17.25 49.25 -4.76
CA MET A 1 -17.84 47.88 -4.78
C MET A 1 -17.32 46.96 -5.90
N ARG A 2 -16.28 47.32 -6.68
CA ARG A 2 -15.64 46.41 -7.67
C ARG A 2 -14.43 45.61 -7.15
N PHE A 3 -13.86 46.01 -6.01
CA PHE A 3 -12.71 45.32 -5.40
C PHE A 3 -13.08 44.26 -4.36
N LEU A 4 -14.36 44.17 -3.97
CA LEU A 4 -14.82 43.19 -2.96
C LEU A 4 -14.95 41.77 -3.55
N CYS A 5 -15.24 41.65 -4.85
CA CYS A 5 -15.39 40.34 -5.50
C CYS A 5 -14.04 39.64 -5.77
N LEU A 6 -12.92 40.37 -5.78
CA LEU A 6 -11.60 39.77 -6.01
C LEU A 6 -11.04 39.05 -4.77
N SER A 7 -11.55 39.39 -3.57
CA SER A 7 -11.08 38.83 -2.31
C SER A 7 -11.66 37.45 -1.99
N PHE A 8 -12.72 37.02 -2.67
CA PHE A 8 -13.37 35.73 -2.45
C PHE A 8 -12.76 34.59 -3.28
N LEU A 9 -11.88 34.90 -4.23
CA LEU A 9 -11.29 33.91 -5.15
C LEU A 9 -10.03 33.22 -4.60
N LEU A 10 -9.52 33.63 -3.42
CA LEU A 10 -8.19 33.25 -2.95
C LEU A 10 -8.16 32.15 -1.86
N LEU A 11 -9.30 31.52 -1.55
CA LEU A 11 -9.40 30.51 -0.48
C LEU A 11 -9.50 29.06 -0.98
N PHE A 12 -9.36 28.79 -2.27
CA PHE A 12 -9.25 27.42 -2.77
C PHE A 12 -7.78 26.96 -2.74
N VAL A 13 -7.23 26.84 -1.53
CA VAL A 13 -5.97 26.12 -1.34
C VAL A 13 -6.30 24.64 -1.51
N PHE A 14 -5.93 24.07 -2.66
CA PHE A 14 -5.95 22.63 -2.87
C PHE A 14 -5.01 22.00 -1.84
N ASN A 15 -5.56 21.26 -0.88
CA ASN A 15 -4.76 20.29 -0.13
C ASN A 15 -4.39 19.20 -1.13
N LEU A 16 -3.14 19.21 -1.60
CA LEU A 16 -2.55 18.06 -2.26
C LEU A 16 -2.20 17.10 -1.13
N GLU A 17 -3.12 16.19 -0.79
CA GLU A 17 -2.81 15.07 0.09
C GLU A 17 -1.76 14.19 -0.60
N ALA A 18 -0.72 13.80 0.14
CA ALA A 18 0.35 12.98 -0.39
C ALA A 18 -0.20 11.56 -0.59
N GLN A 19 -0.54 11.21 -1.82
CA GLN A 19 -0.94 9.84 -2.14
C GLN A 19 0.28 8.93 -2.01
N ILE A 20 0.26 8.01 -1.04
CA ILE A 20 1.30 6.99 -0.90
C ILE A 20 0.92 5.78 -1.75
N LYS A 21 1.83 5.39 -2.64
CA LYS A 21 1.65 4.24 -3.52
C LYS A 21 2.72 3.20 -3.26
N ILE A 22 2.28 2.01 -2.86
CA ILE A 22 3.16 0.86 -2.69
C ILE A 22 2.85 -0.19 -3.75
N GLU A 23 3.86 -0.56 -4.53
CA GLU A 23 3.74 -1.55 -5.60
C GLU A 23 4.46 -2.83 -5.20
N PHE A 24 3.74 -3.96 -5.27
CA PHE A 24 4.29 -5.29 -5.04
C PHE A 24 4.32 -6.07 -6.37
N GLU A 25 5.50 -6.51 -6.75
CA GLU A 25 5.73 -7.47 -7.84
C GLU A 25 6.05 -8.83 -7.20
N VAL A 26 5.11 -9.78 -7.30
CA VAL A 26 5.27 -11.13 -6.74
C VAL A 26 5.39 -12.14 -7.88
N SER A 27 6.58 -12.70 -8.06
CA SER A 27 6.85 -13.76 -9.04
C SER A 27 6.36 -15.11 -8.51
N ASN A 28 5.97 -16.03 -9.40
CA ASN A 28 5.52 -17.39 -9.06
C ASN A 28 4.32 -17.46 -8.09
N TYR A 29 3.48 -16.43 -8.09
CA TYR A 29 2.32 -16.32 -7.22
C TYR A 29 1.05 -16.55 -8.04
N GLU A 30 0.21 -17.49 -7.62
CA GLU A 30 -1.01 -17.88 -8.35
C GLU A 30 -2.27 -17.15 -7.83
N SER A 31 -2.26 -16.69 -6.58
CA SER A 31 -3.43 -16.00 -6.01
C SER A 31 -3.61 -14.60 -6.60
N ASP A 32 -4.86 -14.16 -6.71
CA ASP A 32 -5.25 -12.87 -7.27
C ASP A 32 -5.23 -11.74 -6.24
N SER A 33 -4.95 -12.05 -4.97
CA SER A 33 -4.99 -11.09 -3.87
C SER A 33 -3.79 -11.22 -2.93
N LEU A 34 -3.47 -10.11 -2.26
CA LEU A 34 -2.57 -10.04 -1.12
C LEU A 34 -3.27 -9.34 0.03
N ILE A 35 -2.99 -9.76 1.26
CA ILE A 35 -3.47 -9.05 2.44
C ILE A 35 -2.32 -8.24 3.01
N VAL A 36 -2.52 -6.93 3.10
CA VAL A 36 -1.61 -6.02 3.78
C VAL A 36 -2.10 -5.85 5.21
N GLY A 37 -1.21 -6.03 6.19
CA GLY A 37 -1.49 -5.75 7.59
C GLY A 37 -0.50 -4.75 8.19
N TYR A 38 -0.87 -4.19 9.34
CA TYR A 38 -0.09 -3.22 10.09
C TYR A 38 0.03 -3.64 11.55
N TYR A 39 1.21 -3.44 12.14
CA TYR A 39 1.43 -3.70 13.56
C TYR A 39 1.03 -2.48 14.41
N ILE A 40 0.12 -2.69 15.35
CA ILE A 40 -0.18 -1.75 16.41
C ILE A 40 0.13 -2.41 17.76
N MET A 41 1.19 -1.94 18.41
CA MET A 41 1.71 -2.50 19.65
C MET A 41 2.06 -4.00 19.49
N ASP A 42 1.24 -4.88 20.06
CA ASP A 42 1.36 -6.33 20.04
C ASP A 42 0.37 -7.02 19.09
N ARG A 43 -0.38 -6.24 18.29
CA ARG A 43 -1.45 -6.74 17.42
C ARG A 43 -1.15 -6.52 15.95
N GLN A 44 -1.54 -7.50 15.13
CA GLN A 44 -1.58 -7.40 13.68
C GLN A 44 -3.01 -7.09 13.26
N LEU A 45 -3.20 -5.98 12.55
CA LEU A 45 -4.49 -5.61 11.96
C LEU A 45 -4.42 -5.70 10.45
N VAL A 46 -5.50 -6.15 9.82
CA VAL A 46 -5.62 -6.07 8.36
C VAL A 46 -5.78 -4.60 8.00
N GLN A 47 -4.85 -4.10 7.19
CA GLN A 47 -4.90 -2.76 6.63
C GLN A 47 -5.78 -2.76 5.39
N ASP A 48 -5.49 -3.65 4.43
CA ASP A 48 -6.24 -3.74 3.17
C ASP A 48 -6.04 -5.11 2.49
N THR A 49 -6.89 -5.41 1.51
CA THR A 49 -6.72 -6.52 0.56
C THR A 49 -6.53 -5.95 -0.84
N VAL A 50 -5.33 -6.10 -1.38
CA VAL A 50 -5.00 -5.60 -2.72
C VAL A 50 -5.17 -6.71 -3.74
N LEU A 51 -5.83 -6.39 -4.85
CA LEU A 51 -6.03 -7.29 -5.98
C LEU A 51 -4.96 -7.08 -7.04
N ARG A 52 -4.65 -8.14 -7.78
CA ARG A 52 -3.74 -8.10 -8.92
C ARG A 52 -4.34 -7.26 -10.05
N ASP A 53 -3.56 -6.32 -10.57
CA ASP A 53 -3.90 -5.52 -11.76
C ASP A 53 -3.70 -6.32 -13.06
N ASP A 54 -4.16 -5.76 -14.18
CA ASP A 54 -4.02 -6.36 -15.52
C ASP A 54 -2.55 -6.59 -15.95
N ASN A 55 -1.59 -5.95 -15.28
CA ASN A 55 -0.16 -6.08 -15.53
C ASN A 55 0.53 -7.06 -14.56
N GLY A 56 -0.23 -7.75 -13.71
CA GLY A 56 0.30 -8.71 -12.75
C GLY A 56 0.88 -8.09 -11.47
N ARG A 57 0.62 -6.81 -11.20
CA ARG A 57 1.13 -6.07 -10.04
C ARG A 57 0.04 -5.91 -8.99
N PHE A 58 0.45 -5.77 -7.74
CA PHE A 58 -0.47 -5.41 -6.65
C PHE A 58 -0.15 -3.99 -6.21
N ILE A 59 -1.17 -3.16 -6.12
CA ILE A 59 -1.00 -1.73 -5.80
C ILE A 59 -1.82 -1.44 -4.56
N LEU A 60 -1.14 -1.06 -3.48
CA LEU A 60 -1.76 -0.43 -2.33
C LEU A 60 -1.79 1.07 -2.59
N ASP A 61 -2.99 1.58 -2.84
CA ASP A 61 -3.28 3.00 -3.00
C ASP A 61 -4.10 3.44 -1.78
N SER A 62 -3.44 4.08 -0.83
CA SER A 62 -4.10 4.60 0.36
C SER A 62 -4.40 6.06 0.15
N ASN A 63 -5.69 6.42 0.10
CA ASN A 63 -6.13 7.81 0.11
C ASN A 63 -5.83 8.50 1.45
N GLU A 64 -5.52 7.73 2.50
CA GLU A 64 -5.06 8.22 3.80
C GLU A 64 -3.56 8.00 3.93
N ASP A 65 -2.85 8.93 4.60
CA ASP A 65 -1.43 8.78 4.92
C ASP A 65 -1.20 7.46 5.66
N LEU A 66 -0.42 6.54 5.07
CA LEU A 66 0.00 5.32 5.75
C LEU A 66 0.86 5.69 6.95
N ALA A 67 0.43 5.29 8.15
CA ALA A 67 1.19 5.53 9.36
C ALA A 67 2.58 4.87 9.23
N PRO A 68 3.67 5.55 9.60
CA PRO A 68 4.99 4.94 9.60
C PRO A 68 5.01 3.76 10.57
N GLY A 69 5.77 2.72 10.24
CA GLY A 69 5.90 1.54 11.08
C GLY A 69 6.04 0.24 10.29
N VAL A 70 5.86 -0.87 11.00
CA VAL A 70 6.04 -2.22 10.45
C VAL A 70 4.73 -2.71 9.87
N TYR A 71 4.78 -3.05 8.59
CA TYR A 71 3.70 -3.69 7.85
C TYR A 71 4.05 -5.14 7.56
N LEU A 72 3.02 -5.93 7.30
CA LEU A 72 3.14 -7.31 6.86
C LEU A 72 2.38 -7.49 5.56
N LEU A 73 2.93 -8.31 4.68
CA LEU A 73 2.26 -8.74 3.46
C LEU A 73 2.05 -10.25 3.56
N LEU A 74 0.80 -10.66 3.67
CA LEU A 74 0.38 -12.05 3.77
C LEU A 74 0.06 -12.59 2.37
N LEU A 75 0.75 -13.67 2.04
CA LEU A 75 0.72 -14.39 0.77
C LEU A 75 -0.20 -15.60 0.92
N GLN A 76 -1.19 -15.70 0.05
CA GLN A 76 -2.17 -16.77 0.00
C GLN A 76 -1.80 -17.82 -1.06
N PRO A 77 -2.19 -19.09 -0.90
CA PRO A 77 -3.01 -19.64 0.19
C PRO A 77 -2.21 -20.08 1.43
N ASP A 78 -0.88 -20.14 1.32
CA ASP A 78 -0.05 -20.79 2.34
C ASP A 78 0.10 -19.98 3.64
N ASN A 79 -0.43 -18.75 3.68
CA ASN A 79 -0.32 -17.80 4.78
C ASN A 79 1.13 -17.47 5.16
N ASN A 80 2.03 -17.57 4.19
CA ASN A 80 3.39 -17.04 4.31
C ASN A 80 3.31 -15.52 4.41
N PHE A 81 4.19 -14.90 5.19
CA PHE A 81 4.22 -13.44 5.28
C PHE A 81 5.63 -12.88 5.24
N ILE A 82 5.76 -11.69 4.69
CA ILE A 82 6.97 -10.87 4.78
C ILE A 82 6.66 -9.62 5.58
N GLN A 83 7.68 -9.02 6.20
CA GLN A 83 7.56 -7.76 6.92
C GLN A 83 8.35 -6.68 6.20
N PHE A 84 7.80 -5.47 6.16
CA PHE A 84 8.46 -4.30 5.57
C PHE A 84 8.19 -3.06 6.42
N LEU A 85 9.07 -2.07 6.32
CA LEU A 85 8.98 -0.82 7.08
C LEU A 85 8.50 0.29 6.14
N VAL A 86 7.48 1.03 6.55
CA VAL A 86 7.04 2.26 5.89
C VAL A 86 7.54 3.44 6.71
N ASN A 87 8.19 4.40 6.06
CA ASN A 87 8.70 5.63 6.67
C ASN A 87 7.84 6.83 6.26
N GLU A 88 7.88 7.91 7.04
CA GLU A 88 7.12 9.14 6.78
C GLU A 88 7.46 9.84 5.46
N ASN A 89 8.62 9.55 4.87
CA ASN A 89 9.14 10.24 3.68
C ASN A 89 9.10 9.41 2.40
N ASP A 90 8.67 8.15 2.46
CA ASP A 90 8.67 7.24 1.31
C ASP A 90 7.27 7.17 0.69
N SER A 91 6.99 8.08 -0.25
CA SER A 91 5.69 8.15 -0.94
C SER A 91 5.55 7.13 -2.09
N ASP A 92 6.66 6.69 -2.67
CA ASP A 92 6.72 5.73 -3.77
C ASP A 92 7.69 4.59 -3.42
N PHE A 93 7.14 3.42 -3.13
CA PHE A 93 7.95 2.26 -2.74
C PHE A 93 7.58 1.01 -3.55
N LYS A 94 8.59 0.23 -3.94
CA LYS A 94 8.42 -0.99 -4.72
C LYS A 94 9.07 -2.19 -4.05
N LEU A 95 8.32 -3.26 -3.89
CA LEU A 95 8.78 -4.53 -3.36
C LEU A 95 8.74 -5.59 -4.45
N LYS A 96 9.88 -6.27 -4.66
CA LYS A 96 9.98 -7.44 -5.53
C LYS A 96 10.16 -8.68 -4.68
N ILE A 97 9.28 -9.64 -4.87
CA ILE A 97 9.17 -10.85 -4.06
C ILE A 97 9.20 -12.02 -5.03
N ASP A 98 10.06 -12.99 -4.74
CA ASP A 98 10.01 -14.29 -5.40
C ASP A 98 9.27 -15.25 -4.46
N TYR A 99 8.03 -15.61 -4.83
CA TYR A 99 7.25 -16.55 -4.06
C TYR A 99 7.87 -17.93 -4.22
N PRO A 100 8.42 -18.54 -3.15
CA PRO A 100 9.06 -19.83 -3.31
C PRO A 100 8.00 -20.87 -3.69
N LEU A 101 8.28 -21.63 -4.76
CA LEU A 101 7.52 -22.80 -5.19
C LEU A 101 7.69 -23.93 -4.14
N LEU A 102 7.06 -23.79 -2.97
CA LEU A 102 7.14 -24.77 -1.88
C LEU A 102 6.09 -25.89 -2.00
N SER A 103 5.36 -25.96 -3.12
CA SER A 103 4.44 -27.06 -3.42
C SER A 103 5.10 -28.30 -4.04
N GLU A 104 6.42 -28.27 -4.32
CA GLU A 104 7.12 -29.40 -4.98
C GLU A 104 8.10 -30.19 -4.11
N ILE A 105 8.30 -29.85 -2.83
CA ILE A 105 9.11 -30.70 -1.94
C ILE A 105 8.18 -31.57 -1.11
N GLN A 106 7.96 -32.79 -1.62
CA GLN A 106 7.22 -33.90 -1.00
C GLN A 106 7.68 -34.24 0.41
#